data_AF-A0A7S1GVX3-F1
#
_entry.id   AF-A0A7S1GVX3-F1
#
_cell.length_a   1.000
_cell.length_b   1.000
_cell.length_c   1.000
_cell.angle_alpha   90.00
_cell.angle_beta   90.00
_cell.angle_gamma   90.00
#
_symmetry.space_group_name_H-M   'P 1'
#
loop_
_entity.id
_entity.type
_entity.pdbx_description
1 polymer ?
#
loop_
_entity_poly.entity_id
_entity_poly.type
_entity_poly.pdbx_seq_one_letter_code
_entity_poly.pdbx_strand_id
1 'polypeptide(L)'
;SVEVRELFFSTPARRKFLKTDATELAHCVEAVRRHALARPDVGFAIWHEGKLVDQWRAGTAEQRIADVLGEDFIAESRGFEHSAGPLALTGRAGLPEAARSR
;
A
#
# COMPACT_ATOMS: atom_id res chain seq x y z
N SER A 1 -8.67 8.85 18.90
CA SER A 1 -7.32 8.76 18.31
C SER A 1 -6.53 7.73 19.08
N VAL A 2 -5.57 7.07 18.44
CA VAL A 2 -4.62 6.16 19.11
C VAL A 2 -3.23 6.75 18.89
N GLU A 3 -2.45 6.82 19.96
CA GLU A 3 -1.10 7.35 19.92
C GLU A 3 -0.14 6.36 20.58
N VAL A 4 1.02 6.16 19.95
CA VAL A 4 2.08 5.28 20.45
C VAL A 4 3.37 6.09 20.51
N ARG A 5 4.00 6.13 21.69
CA ARG A 5 5.28 6.79 21.93
C ARG A 5 6.28 5.78 22.50
N GLU A 6 7.57 6.03 22.26
CA GLU A 6 8.68 5.25 22.81
C GLU A 6 8.56 3.73 22.55
N LEU A 7 8.28 3.35 21.31
CA LEU A 7 8.12 1.96 20.90
C LEU A 7 9.35 1.12 21.31
N PHE A 8 9.09 -0.02 21.96
CA PHE A 8 10.10 -0.95 22.49
C PHE A 8 11.00 -0.41 23.60
N PHE A 9 10.59 0.65 24.33
CA PHE A 9 11.34 1.15 25.49
C PHE A 9 11.66 0.09 26.55
N SER A 10 10.67 -0.69 26.96
CA SER A 10 10.85 -1.76 27.96
C SER A 10 11.45 -3.05 27.39
N THR A 11 11.76 -3.12 26.09
CA THR A 11 12.28 -4.33 25.42
C THR A 11 13.52 -4.03 24.57
N PRO A 12 14.70 -3.81 25.19
CA PRO A 12 15.92 -3.38 24.48
C PRO A 12 16.36 -4.33 23.36
N ALA A 13 16.16 -5.64 23.55
CA ALA A 13 16.47 -6.64 22.54
C ALA A 13 15.68 -6.40 21.24
N ARG A 14 14.38 -6.07 21.31
CA ARG A 14 13.54 -5.79 20.14
C ARG A 14 13.99 -4.53 19.41
N ARG A 15 14.36 -3.49 20.16
CA ARG A 15 14.87 -2.23 19.60
C ARG A 15 16.13 -2.44 18.74
N LYS A 16 17.00 -3.38 19.11
CA LYS A 16 18.21 -3.71 18.33
C LYS A 16 17.93 -4.34 16.96
N PHE A 17 16.72 -4.84 16.71
CA PHE A 17 16.33 -5.41 15.41
C PHE A 17 15.78 -4.37 14.43
N LEU A 18 15.45 -3.15 14.91
CA LEU A 18 14.99 -2.08 14.03
C LEU A 18 16.07 -1.76 12.99
N LYS A 19 15.63 -1.55 11.76
CA LYS A 19 16.47 -1.04 10.69
C LYS A 19 16.64 0.47 10.83
N THR A 20 17.19 1.10 9.80
CA THR A 20 17.25 2.57 9.74
C THR A 20 15.83 3.13 9.72
N ASP A 21 15.67 4.36 10.20
CA ASP A 21 14.37 5.05 10.21
C ASP A 21 13.72 5.07 8.81
N ALA A 22 14.53 5.26 7.76
CA ALA A 22 14.06 5.22 6.38
C ALA A 22 13.51 3.83 5.97
N THR A 23 14.15 2.74 6.39
CA THR A 23 13.68 1.38 6.10
C THR A 23 12.41 1.05 6.86
N GLU A 24 12.32 1.40 8.14
CA GLU A 24 11.12 1.18 8.95
C GLU A 24 9.95 2.05 8.44
N LEU A 25 10.19 3.29 8.04
CA LEU A 25 9.18 4.15 7.41
C LEU A 25 8.66 3.52 6.11
N ALA A 26 9.55 3.01 5.26
CA ALA A 26 9.15 2.34 4.03
C ALA A 26 8.27 1.11 4.32
N HIS A 27 8.59 0.32 5.34
CA HIS A 27 7.75 -0.80 5.78
C HIS A 27 6.37 -0.35 6.30
N CYS A 28 6.32 0.74 7.07
CA CYS A 28 5.06 1.32 7.54
C CYS A 28 4.20 1.82 6.36
N VAL A 29 4.77 2.57 5.42
CA VAL A 29 4.06 3.05 4.24
C VAL A 29 3.52 1.88 3.42
N GLU A 30 4.34 0.84 3.23
CA GLU A 30 3.94 -0.37 2.49
C GLU A 30 2.79 -1.13 3.19
N ALA A 31 2.77 -1.18 4.52
CA ALA A 31 1.65 -1.76 5.26
C ALA A 31 0.34 -0.97 5.01
N VAL A 32 0.40 0.37 5.07
CA VAL A 32 -0.76 1.23 4.80
C VAL A 32 -1.18 1.14 3.33
N ARG A 33 -0.24 1.04 2.40
CA ARG A 33 -0.48 0.88 0.96
C ARG A 33 -1.39 -0.31 0.65
N ARG A 34 -1.15 -1.46 1.31
CA ARG A 34 -2.00 -2.67 1.15
C ARG A 34 -3.42 -2.43 1.63
N HIS A 35 -3.59 -1.70 2.74
CA HIS A 35 -4.92 -1.32 3.23
C HIS A 35 -5.61 -0.32 2.30
N ALA A 36 -4.86 0.64 1.73
CA ALA A 36 -5.39 1.58 0.77
C ALA A 36 -5.94 0.89 -0.48
N LEU A 37 -5.25 -0.13 -1.01
CA LEU A 37 -5.74 -0.95 -2.12
C LEU A 37 -6.98 -1.77 -1.77
N ALA A 38 -7.06 -2.30 -0.55
CA ALA A 38 -8.21 -3.08 -0.10
C ALA A 38 -9.46 -2.24 0.18
N ARG A 39 -9.30 -0.95 0.50
CA ARG A 39 -10.38 -0.03 0.89
C ARG A 39 -10.35 1.26 0.07
N PRO A 40 -10.74 1.21 -1.21
CA PRO A 40 -10.76 2.39 -2.08
C PRO A 40 -11.71 3.49 -1.56
N ASP A 41 -12.73 3.10 -0.78
CA ASP A 41 -13.72 3.97 -0.15
C ASP A 41 -13.17 4.81 1.04
N VAL A 42 -11.96 4.51 1.53
CA VAL A 42 -11.37 5.18 2.70
C VAL A 42 -10.18 6.04 2.28
N GLY A 43 -10.13 7.30 2.72
CA GLY A 43 -8.97 8.17 2.51
C GLY A 43 -7.82 7.83 3.47
N PHE A 44 -6.58 7.84 2.95
CA PHE A 44 -5.36 7.62 3.72
C PHE A 44 -4.40 8.80 3.51
N ALA A 45 -3.75 9.25 4.59
CA ALA A 45 -2.69 10.24 4.54
C ALA A 45 -1.62 9.86 5.55
N ILE A 46 -0.37 9.79 5.11
CA ILE A 46 0.78 9.42 5.92
C ILE A 46 1.69 10.64 6.05
N TRP A 47 1.92 11.06 7.29
CA TRP A 47 2.79 12.18 7.61
C TRP A 47 4.01 11.67 8.37
N HIS A 48 5.18 12.15 7.99
CA HIS A 48 6.43 11.89 8.70
C HIS A 48 7.19 13.20 8.87
N GLU A 49 7.54 13.55 10.11
CA GLU A 49 8.26 14.79 10.45
C GLU A 49 7.63 16.07 9.85
N GLY A 50 6.29 16.14 9.87
CA GLY A 50 5.54 17.28 9.34
C GLY A 50 5.45 17.35 7.81
N LYS A 51 6.03 16.38 7.09
CA LYS A 51 5.92 16.27 5.64
C LYS A 51 4.91 15.19 5.25
N LEU A 52 4.13 15.48 4.23
CA LEU A 52 3.24 14.49 3.61
C LEU A 52 4.10 13.50 2.82
N VAL A 53 4.07 12.23 3.23
CA VAL A 53 4.83 11.15 2.57
C VAL A 53 4.01 10.55 1.44
N ASP A 54 2.75 10.20 1.74
CA ASP A 54 1.81 9.62 0.79
C ASP A 54 0.40 10.09 1.14
N GLN A 55 -0.43 10.27 0.11
CA GLN A 55 -1.85 10.57 0.27
C GLN A 55 -2.66 9.89 -0.83
N TRP A 56 -3.68 9.15 -0.41
CA TRP A 56 -4.61 8.49 -1.31
C TRP A 56 -6.04 8.82 -0.90
N ARG A 57 -6.78 9.50 -1.77
CA ARG A 57 -8.15 9.94 -1.48
C ARG A 57 -9.14 8.80 -1.67
N ALA A 58 -10.25 8.85 -0.96
CA ALA A 58 -11.37 7.95 -1.21
C ALA A 58 -11.84 8.11 -2.67
N GLY A 59 -12.14 6.99 -3.33
CA GLY A 59 -12.49 6.97 -4.75
C GLY A 59 -12.94 5.58 -5.20
N THR A 60 -12.97 5.37 -6.51
CA THR A 60 -13.26 4.05 -7.08
C THR A 60 -12.06 3.11 -6.94
N ALA A 61 -12.28 1.81 -7.14
CA ALA A 61 -11.20 0.83 -7.13
C ALA A 61 -10.17 1.14 -8.22
N GLU A 62 -10.61 1.56 -9.41
CA GLU A 62 -9.76 1.92 -10.54
C GLU A 62 -8.88 3.13 -10.22
N GLN A 63 -9.47 4.21 -9.68
CA GLN A 63 -8.71 5.40 -9.29
C GLN A 63 -7.71 5.06 -8.19
N ARG A 64 -8.11 4.24 -7.20
CA ARG A 64 -7.21 3.80 -6.14
C ARG A 64 -6.01 3.02 -6.66
N ILE A 65 -6.23 2.10 -7.60
CA ILE A 65 -5.15 1.31 -8.18
C ILE A 65 -4.18 2.23 -8.94
N ALA A 66 -4.67 3.22 -9.69
CA ALA A 66 -3.83 4.20 -10.38
C ALA A 66 -3.03 5.07 -9.40
N ASP A 67 -3.68 5.63 -8.38
CA ASP A 67 -3.05 6.48 -7.36
C ASP A 67 -1.94 5.74 -6.59
N VAL A 68 -2.13 4.44 -6.33
CA VAL A 68 -1.22 3.64 -5.52
C VAL A 68 -0.12 3.00 -6.36
N LEU A 69 -0.45 2.39 -7.50
CA LEU A 69 0.48 1.60 -8.31
C LEU A 69 1.06 2.35 -9.52
N GLY A 70 0.52 3.53 -9.84
CA GLY A 70 0.97 4.39 -10.93
C GLY A 70 0.34 4.06 -12.28
N GLU A 71 0.37 5.05 -13.18
CA GLU A 71 -0.17 4.95 -14.55
C GLU A 71 0.55 3.88 -15.37
N ASP A 72 1.86 3.68 -15.17
CA ASP A 72 2.63 2.64 -15.86
C ASP A 72 2.08 1.25 -15.55
N PHE A 73 1.70 0.98 -14.30
CA PHE A 73 1.06 -0.29 -13.95
C PHE A 73 -0.31 -0.43 -14.62
N ILE A 74 -1.09 0.66 -14.72
CA ILE A 74 -2.38 0.63 -15.40
C ILE A 74 -2.20 0.30 -16.89
N ALA A 75 -1.23 0.95 -17.55
CA ALA A 75 -0.90 0.71 -18.96
C ALA A 75 -0.42 -0.74 -19.20
N GLU A 76 0.40 -1.27 -18.29
CA GLU A 76 1.00 -2.60 -18.38
C GLU A 76 0.20 -3.67 -17.62
N SER A 77 -1.11 -3.49 -17.44
CA SER A 77 -1.97 -4.49 -16.78
C SER A 77 -3.30 -4.70 -17.49
N ARG A 78 -3.93 -5.83 -17.20
CA ARG A 78 -5.28 -6.17 -17.66
C ARG A 78 -6.22 -6.29 -16.48
N GLY A 79 -7.36 -5.61 -16.59
CA GLY A 79 -8.48 -5.80 -15.67
C GLY A 79 -9.08 -7.19 -15.81
N PHE A 80 -9.52 -7.76 -14.70
CA PHE A 80 -10.29 -8.98 -14.68
C PHE A 80 -11.47 -8.83 -13.72
N GLU A 81 -12.58 -9.43 -14.12
CA GLU A 81 -13.76 -9.62 -13.31
C GLU A 81 -14.33 -10.98 -13.66
N HIS A 82 -14.41 -11.86 -12.67
CA HIS A 82 -14.89 -13.22 -12.86
C HIS A 82 -15.64 -13.72 -11.64
N SER A 83 -16.66 -14.51 -11.86
CA SER A 83 -17.42 -15.17 -10.80
C SER A 83 -17.58 -16.66 -11.11
N ALA A 84 -17.46 -17.49 -10.08
CA ALA A 84 -17.59 -18.93 -10.16
C ALA A 84 -18.29 -19.45 -8.88
N GLY A 85 -19.59 -19.73 -9.00
CA GLY A 85 -20.41 -20.10 -7.84
C GLY A 85 -20.39 -18.98 -6.78
N PRO A 86 -19.98 -19.27 -5.53
CA PRO A 86 -19.91 -18.26 -4.47
C PRO A 86 -18.65 -17.37 -4.54
N LEU A 87 -17.72 -17.66 -5.45
CA LEU A 87 -16.46 -16.93 -5.56
C LEU A 87 -16.60 -15.77 -6.55
N ALA A 88 -16.10 -14.61 -6.15
CA ALA A 88 -15.94 -13.45 -7.01
C ALA A 88 -14.47 -13.00 -6.96
N LEU A 89 -13.93 -12.68 -8.13
CA LEU A 89 -12.56 -12.23 -8.31
C LEU A 89 -12.58 -10.97 -9.18
N THR A 90 -12.04 -9.88 -8.65
CA THR A 90 -11.95 -8.59 -9.34
C THR A 90 -10.56 -7.97 -9.13
N GLY A 91 -10.11 -7.18 -10.09
CA GLY A 91 -8.85 -6.44 -9.97
C GLY A 91 -8.12 -6.28 -11.30
N ARG A 92 -6.80 -6.09 -11.22
CA ARG A 92 -5.90 -5.98 -12.37
C ARG A 92 -4.68 -6.86 -12.18
N ALA A 93 -4.21 -7.48 -13.25
CA ALA A 93 -2.97 -8.27 -13.28
C ALA A 93 -2.00 -7.66 -14.29
N GLY A 94 -0.74 -7.49 -13.90
CA GLY A 94 0.32 -7.05 -14.81
C GLY A 94 0.49 -8.01 -15.99
N LEU A 95 0.84 -7.45 -17.15
CA LEU A 95 1.17 -8.23 -18.33
C LEU A 95 2.43 -9.08 -18.07
N PRO A 96 2.48 -10.35 -18.53
CA PRO A 96 3.68 -11.18 -18.39
C PRO A 96 4.95 -10.53 -18.98
N GLU A 97 4.80 -9.74 -20.05
CA GLU A 97 5.87 -9.00 -20.71
C GLU A 97 6.49 -7.95 -19.79
N ALA A 98 5.68 -7.22 -19.03
CA ALA A 98 6.12 -6.23 -18.06
C ALA A 98 6.90 -6.84 -16.89
N ALA A 99 6.65 -8.11 -16.57
CA ALA A 99 7.39 -8.84 -15.53
C ALA A 99 8.78 -9.35 -16.00
N ARG A 100 9.04 -9.38 -17.31
CA ARG A 100 10.29 -9.94 -17.89
C ARG A 100 11.41 -8.92 -18.10
N SER A 101 11.13 -7.62 -18.00
CA SER A 101 12.11 -6.55 -18.29
C SER A 101 13.02 -6.18 -17.11
N ARG A 102 13.31 -7.12 -16.20
CA ARG A 102 14.22 -6.93 -15.06
C ARG A 102 15.38 -7.91 -15.06
#